data_AF-A0A956L6P1-F1
#
_entry.id   AF-A0A956L6P1-F1
#
_cell.length_a   1.000
_cell.length_b   1.000
_cell.length_c   1.000
_cell.angle_alpha   90.00
_cell.angle_beta   90.00
_cell.angle_gamma   90.00
#
_symmetry.space_group_name_H-M   'P 1'
#
loop_
_entity.id
_entity.type
_entity.pdbx_description
1 polymer ?
#
loop_
_entity_poly.entity_id
_entity_poly.type
_entity_poly.pdbx_seq_one_letter_code
_entity_poly.pdbx_strand_id
1 'polypeptide(L)'
;AERARRHVDDPGFDGERLARHLRERGEAILDSWAEILGAAAEGSGQRCYSPYDEVKQGKALLRGIEERSSLGEHDRKFTAPTSMRDVESTVHIWVDRGAIWGSR
;
A
#
# COMPACT_ATOMS: atom_id res chain seq x y z
N ALA A 1 11.73 8.96 21.19
CA ALA A 1 12.65 10.11 21.09
C ALA A 1 14.12 9.68 21.11
N GLU A 2 14.54 8.85 22.05
CA GLU A 2 15.94 8.44 22.26
C GLU A 2 16.58 7.70 21.07
N ARG A 3 15.83 6.78 20.41
CA ARG A 3 16.28 6.09 19.20
C ARG A 3 16.57 7.01 18.01
N ALA A 4 15.79 8.08 17.85
CA ALA A 4 15.98 9.04 16.75
C ALA A 4 17.21 9.92 16.98
N ARG A 5 17.47 10.30 18.24
CA ARG A 5 18.64 11.12 18.62
C ARG A 5 19.96 10.40 18.33
N ARG A 6 20.04 9.09 18.60
CA ARG A 6 21.25 8.29 18.39
C ARG A 6 21.73 8.25 16.93
N HIS A 7 20.85 8.47 15.95
CA HIS A 7 21.24 8.53 14.53
C HIS A 7 21.80 9.88 14.09
N VAL A 8 21.53 10.95 14.83
CA VAL A 8 21.98 12.32 14.50
C VAL A 8 23.46 12.51 14.85
N ASP A 9 23.96 11.79 15.87
CA ASP A 9 25.34 11.86 16.34
C ASP A 9 26.30 10.91 15.58
N ASP A 10 25.82 10.19 14.55
CA ASP A 10 26.63 9.30 13.73
C ASP A 10 27.49 10.14 12.74
N PRO A 11 28.82 9.99 12.70
CA PRO A 11 29.69 10.71 11.77
C PRO A 11 29.32 10.54 10.29
N GLY A 12 28.60 9.46 9.94
CA GLY A 12 28.10 9.22 8.58
C GLY A 12 26.70 9.78 8.31
N PHE A 13 26.07 10.46 9.28
CA PHE A 13 24.73 11.02 9.14
C PHE A 13 24.75 12.31 8.33
N ASP A 14 24.19 12.23 7.12
CA ASP A 14 23.94 13.38 6.28
C ASP A 14 22.46 13.80 6.41
N GLY A 15 22.22 14.77 7.29
CA GLY A 15 20.89 15.30 7.57
C GLY A 15 20.26 16.02 6.37
N GLU A 16 21.04 16.66 5.51
CA GLU A 16 20.54 17.33 4.31
C GLU A 16 20.09 16.31 3.26
N ARG A 17 20.88 15.25 3.06
CA ARG A 17 20.49 14.13 2.20
C ARG A 17 19.22 13.44 2.72
N LEU A 18 19.11 13.21 4.02
CA LEU A 18 17.88 12.66 4.60
C LEU A 18 16.68 13.60 4.38
N ALA A 19 16.84 14.88 4.69
CA ALA A 19 15.77 15.87 4.51
C ALA A 19 15.31 15.96 3.05
N ARG A 20 16.25 16.01 2.10
CA ARG A 20 15.94 15.97 0.66
C ARG A 20 15.18 14.68 0.29
N HIS A 21 15.67 13.53 0.72
CA HIS A 21 15.02 12.25 0.43
C HIS A 21 13.59 12.18 1.00
N LEU A 22 13.36 12.73 2.21
CA LEU A 22 12.03 12.80 2.80
C LEU A 22 11.11 13.74 2.03
N ARG A 23 11.60 14.88 1.53
CA ARG A 23 10.81 15.80 0.69
C ARG A 23 10.42 15.15 -0.63
N GLU A 24 11.38 14.56 -1.35
CA GLU A 24 11.14 13.84 -2.60
C GLU A 24 10.09 12.74 -2.43
N ARG A 25 10.16 11.98 -1.32
CA ARG A 25 9.16 10.96 -1.00
C ARG A 25 7.79 11.56 -0.66
N GLY A 26 7.76 12.68 0.06
CA GLY A 26 6.52 13.39 0.38
C GLY A 26 5.82 13.89 -0.88
N GLU A 27 6.55 14.54 -1.78
CA GLU A 27 6.07 14.99 -3.09
C GLU A 27 5.54 13.81 -3.91
N ALA A 28 6.33 12.74 -4.06
CA ALA A 28 5.91 11.56 -4.82
C ALA A 28 4.63 10.89 -4.28
N ILE A 29 4.41 10.93 -2.95
CA ILE A 29 3.18 10.44 -2.33
C ILE A 29 2.01 11.36 -2.69
N LEU A 30 2.18 12.68 -2.53
CA LEU A 30 1.12 13.65 -2.83
C LEU A 30 0.72 13.61 -4.30
N ASP A 31 1.69 13.56 -5.22
CA ASP A 31 1.43 13.45 -6.65
C ASP A 31 0.67 12.17 -6.97
N SER A 32 1.10 11.03 -6.42
CA SER A 32 0.41 9.76 -6.64
C SER A 32 -1.01 9.75 -6.05
N TRP A 33 -1.25 10.49 -4.97
CA TRP A 33 -2.58 10.63 -4.39
C TRP A 33 -3.48 11.50 -5.26
N ALA A 34 -2.96 12.59 -5.83
CA ALA A 34 -3.69 13.45 -6.75
C ALA A 34 -4.16 12.68 -7.99
N GLU A 35 -3.30 11.83 -8.57
CA GLU A 35 -3.65 10.95 -9.69
C GLU A 35 -4.78 9.97 -9.34
N ILE A 36 -4.73 9.36 -8.15
CA ILE A 36 -5.80 8.45 -7.67
C ILE A 36 -7.13 9.20 -7.54
N LEU A 37 -7.11 10.41 -6.98
CA LEU A 37 -8.31 11.24 -6.84
C LEU A 37 -8.86 11.68 -8.19
N GLY A 38 -8.00 12.04 -9.16
CA GLY A 38 -8.39 12.36 -10.52
C GLY A 38 -9.11 11.19 -11.19
N ALA A 39 -8.48 10.01 -11.19
CA ALA A 39 -9.08 8.78 -11.74
C ALA A 39 -10.37 8.37 -11.01
N ALA A 40 -10.50 8.66 -9.72
CA ALA A 40 -11.71 8.39 -8.97
C ALA A 40 -12.85 9.37 -9.31
N ALA A 41 -12.54 10.65 -9.57
CA ALA A 41 -13.49 11.68 -9.94
C ALA A 41 -14.06 11.46 -11.36
N GLU A 42 -13.22 11.05 -12.31
CA GLU A 42 -13.63 10.73 -13.68
C GLU A 42 -14.56 9.50 -13.77
N GLY A 43 -14.49 8.59 -12.80
CA GLY A 43 -15.22 7.32 -12.79
C GLY A 43 -16.65 7.34 -12.22
N SER A 44 -17.24 8.50 -11.96
CA SER A 44 -18.62 8.67 -11.43
C SER A 44 -19.02 7.69 -10.30
N GLY A 45 -18.42 7.87 -9.12
CA GLY A 45 -19.20 8.06 -7.89
C GLY A 45 -19.85 6.88 -7.17
N GLN A 46 -19.69 5.62 -7.61
CA GLN A 46 -20.11 4.49 -6.77
C GLN A 46 -18.91 3.63 -6.37
N ARG A 47 -18.66 3.55 -5.07
CA ARG A 47 -17.67 2.68 -4.42
C ARG A 47 -18.38 1.94 -3.31
N CYS A 48 -18.17 0.63 -3.22
CA CYS A 48 -18.57 -0.15 -2.06
C CYS A 48 -17.35 -0.45 -1.19
N TYR A 49 -17.56 -0.72 0.09
CA TYR A 49 -16.46 -1.02 0.99
C TYR A 49 -15.85 -2.37 0.64
N SER A 50 -16.67 -3.41 0.55
CA SER A 50 -16.25 -4.78 0.28
C SER A 50 -16.92 -5.37 -0.97
N PRO A 51 -16.23 -6.23 -1.73
CA PRO A 51 -16.86 -7.00 -2.80
C PRO A 51 -17.91 -8.01 -2.26
N TYR A 52 -17.94 -8.24 -0.95
CA TYR A 52 -18.85 -9.15 -0.27
C TYR A 52 -20.03 -8.44 0.43
N ASP A 53 -20.12 -7.11 0.34
CA ASP A 53 -21.26 -6.37 0.88
C ASP A 53 -22.56 -6.77 0.16
N GLU A 54 -23.68 -6.82 0.90
CA GLU A 54 -25.00 -7.18 0.37
C GLU A 54 -25.50 -6.17 -0.68
N VAL A 55 -25.17 -4.89 -0.51
CA VAL A 55 -25.51 -3.81 -1.44
C VAL A 55 -24.24 -3.34 -2.14
N LYS A 56 -24.01 -3.83 -3.37
CA LYS A 56 -22.83 -3.48 -4.17
C LYS A 56 -23.13 -2.28 -5.05
N GLN A 57 -22.68 -1.11 -4.63
CA GLN A 57 -22.73 0.09 -5.46
C GLN A 57 -21.31 0.48 -5.88
N GLY A 58 -20.94 0.00 -7.07
CA GLY A 58 -19.70 0.34 -7.77
C GLY A 58 -18.43 -0.38 -7.27
N LYS A 59 -17.26 0.23 -7.44
CA LYS A 59 -15.96 -0.46 -7.30
C LYS A 59 -15.56 -0.64 -5.84
N ALA A 60 -15.27 -1.88 -5.44
CA ALA A 60 -14.86 -2.22 -4.08
C ALA A 60 -13.53 -1.56 -3.69
N LEU A 61 -13.45 -1.07 -2.45
CA LEU A 61 -12.24 -0.51 -1.84
C LEU A 61 -11.37 -1.59 -1.19
N LEU A 62 -12.00 -2.53 -0.48
CA LEU A 62 -11.37 -3.73 0.07
C LEU A 62 -11.01 -4.68 -1.07
N ARG A 63 -9.80 -5.22 -1.03
CA ARG A 63 -9.27 -6.12 -2.05
C ARG A 63 -8.61 -7.33 -1.44
N GLY A 64 -8.74 -8.47 -2.11
CA GLY A 64 -8.03 -9.69 -1.76
C GLY A 64 -6.52 -9.57 -2.01
N ILE A 65 -5.74 -10.45 -1.38
CA ILE A 65 -4.28 -10.51 -1.51
C ILE A 65 -3.86 -10.76 -2.98
N GLU A 66 -4.64 -11.55 -3.71
CA GLU A 66 -4.39 -11.94 -5.10
C GLU A 66 -4.72 -10.82 -6.11
N GLU A 67 -5.54 -9.84 -5.72
CA GLU A 67 -5.99 -8.75 -6.60
C GLU A 67 -4.95 -7.64 -6.75
N ARG A 68 -3.81 -7.73 -6.04
CA ARG A 68 -2.74 -6.73 -6.07
C ARG A 68 -2.15 -6.52 -7.48
N SER A 69 -2.18 -7.57 -8.32
CA SER A 69 -1.72 -7.52 -9.71
C SER A 69 -2.57 -6.59 -10.59
N SER A 70 -3.84 -6.38 -10.24
CA SER A 70 -4.80 -5.53 -10.98
C SER A 70 -4.68 -4.03 -10.69
N LEU A 71 -3.79 -3.64 -9.77
CA LEU A 71 -3.63 -2.25 -9.35
C LEU A 71 -2.84 -1.44 -10.37
N GLY A 72 -3.29 -0.20 -10.60
CA GLY A 72 -2.50 0.82 -11.28
C GLY A 72 -1.23 1.16 -10.47
N GLU A 73 -0.25 1.76 -11.13
CA GLU A 73 1.04 2.05 -10.52
C GLU A 73 0.94 2.88 -9.23
N HIS A 74 0.07 3.90 -9.22
CA HIS A 74 -0.14 4.77 -8.07
C HIS A 74 -0.87 4.07 -6.92
N ASP A 75 -1.91 3.28 -7.20
CA ASP A 75 -2.65 2.53 -6.18
C ASP A 75 -1.76 1.54 -5.40
N ARG A 76 -0.75 0.96 -6.06
CA ARG A 76 0.21 0.03 -5.44
C ARG A 76 1.01 0.68 -4.32
N LYS A 77 1.26 2.00 -4.39
CA LYS A 77 2.03 2.75 -3.38
C LYS A 77 1.26 2.91 -2.06
N PHE A 78 -0.07 2.89 -2.11
CA PHE A 78 -0.95 3.01 -0.94
C PHE A 78 -1.51 1.67 -0.47
N THR A 79 -1.24 0.60 -1.21
CA THR A 79 -1.59 -0.75 -0.78
C THR A 79 -0.57 -1.20 0.24
N ALA A 80 -0.98 -1.24 1.50
CA ALA A 80 -0.21 -1.96 2.51
C ALA A 80 -0.10 -3.41 2.03
N PRO A 81 1.11 -4.00 1.93
CA PRO A 81 1.19 -5.45 1.92
C PRO A 81 0.40 -5.89 3.15
N THR A 82 -0.49 -6.87 3.01
CA THR A 82 -1.19 -7.51 4.13
C THR A 82 -0.13 -8.09 5.04
N SER A 83 0.37 -7.22 5.90
CA SER A 83 1.39 -7.49 6.87
C SER A 83 0.69 -8.29 7.93
N MET A 84 0.79 -9.62 7.83
CA MET A 84 0.44 -10.53 8.92
C MET A 84 1.45 -10.41 10.08
N ARG A 85 2.17 -9.29 10.18
CA ARG A 85 3.41 -9.18 10.94
C ARG A 85 3.21 -8.83 12.42
N ASP A 86 1.94 -8.68 12.82
CA ASP A 86 1.48 -8.67 14.21
C ASP A 86 0.52 -9.85 14.51
N VAL A 87 0.51 -10.89 13.66
CA VAL A 87 -0.42 -12.02 13.84
C VAL A 87 0.30 -13.13 14.62
N GLU A 88 -0.38 -13.59 15.65
CA GLU A 88 0.04 -14.51 16.71
C GLU A 88 0.84 -15.75 16.23
N SER A 89 1.47 -16.48 17.17
CA SER A 89 2.31 -17.66 16.89
C SER A 89 1.63 -18.77 16.07
N THR A 90 0.33 -18.70 15.85
CA THR A 90 -0.43 -19.67 15.07
C THR A 90 -1.46 -18.92 14.22
N VAL A 91 -1.24 -18.88 12.91
CA VAL A 91 -2.20 -18.32 11.96
C VAL A 91 -2.38 -19.28 10.78
N HIS A 92 -3.63 -19.51 10.40
CA HIS A 92 -3.95 -20.31 9.23
C HIS A 92 -3.66 -19.49 7.97
N ILE A 93 -2.61 -19.87 7.26
CA ILE A 93 -2.29 -19.31 5.94
C ILE A 93 -3.09 -20.09 4.90
N TRP A 94 -3.91 -19.39 4.12
CA TRP A 94 -4.51 -19.95 2.92
C TRP A 94 -3.50 -19.84 1.79
N VAL A 95 -2.96 -20.98 1.36
CA VAL A 95 -2.01 -21.04 0.25
C VAL A 95 -2.78 -21.37 -1.02
N ASP A 96 -2.76 -20.45 -1.98
CA ASP A 96 -3.25 -20.72 -3.33
C ASP A 96 -2.34 -21.72 -4.03
N ARG A 97 -2.93 -22.79 -4.57
CA ARG A 97 -2.22 -23.86 -5.27
C ARG A 97 -1.69 -23.42 -6.64
N GLY A 98 -2.20 -22.32 -7.21
CA GLY A 98 -1.74 -21.78 -8.50
C GLY A 98 -0.33 -21.19 -8.48
N ALA A 99 0.11 -20.66 -7.34
CA ALA A 99 1.43 -20.01 -7.22
C ALA A 99 2.59 -20.98 -6.92
N ILE A 100 2.30 -22.19 -6.44
CA ILE A 100 3.32 -23.15 -5.98
C ILE A 100 3.81 -24.05 -7.11
N TRP A 101 2.95 -24.31 -8.09
CA TRP A 101 3.26 -25.10 -9.27
C TRP A 101 3.18 -24.16 -10.46
N GLY A 102 4.34 -23.58 -10.83
CA GLY A 102 4.44 -22.64 -11.94
C GLY A 102 3.61 -23.09 -13.14
N SER A 103 2.91 -22.12 -13.74
CA SER A 103 2.03 -22.31 -14.90
C SER A 103 2.62 -23.32 -15.87
N ARG A 104 1.84 -24.35 -16.17
CA ARG A 104 1.98 -25.07 -17.44
C ARG A 104 1.67 -24.13 -18.59
#